data_AF-A0A9E3GUY4-F1
#
_entry.id   AF-A0A9E3GUY4-F1
#
_cell.length_a   1.000
_cell.length_b   1.000
_cell.length_c   1.000
_cell.angle_alpha   90.00
_cell.angle_beta   90.00
_cell.angle_gamma   90.00
#
_symmetry.space_group_name_H-M   'P 1'
#
loop_
_entity.id
_entity.type
_entity.pdbx_description
1 polymer ?
#
loop_
_entity_poly.entity_id
_entity_poly.type
_entity_poly.pdbx_seq_one_letter_code
_entity_poly.pdbx_strand_id
1 'polypeptide(L)'
;DDQDELNHLRVLRLKDKLGTRQMPTAELALDGTVAHLVGGPSDGTRNITPMLTVTRLWNAVIAGAGMRRTLALSRDYATRRTAFGRRLIDQPLHQTTLAWMRVQHEAALQLSFRAVELLGRDEAGIATEEERKVLRMLLPIAKLVTGKQAVAVASEGLEAFGGAGYIEDTHLPVLLRDAQVLPIWEGTTNVLSLDTLRALQRDDTLAAYVGEVRRAAALAQDAHLAAIAREAIAATEHAVAWLAAGMEGPGIEAVSSSGRADLAVVEHGARRFAMTLGRSLQAALLCVQAQHDLDRHGDARGVAVARRFAAEGLDLLEEPGALLVEDAALAGDTPLDA
;
A
#
# COMPACT_ATOMS: atom_id res chain seq x y z
N ASP A 1 24.76 4.87 -29.84
CA ASP A 1 25.11 6.28 -30.12
C ASP A 1 24.89 6.49 -31.61
N ASP A 2 25.37 7.60 -32.18
CA ASP A 2 25.21 7.88 -33.63
C ASP A 2 25.94 6.86 -34.53
N GLN A 3 26.72 5.95 -33.95
CA GLN A 3 27.45 4.86 -34.63
C GLN A 3 26.84 3.48 -34.34
N ASP A 4 25.66 3.44 -33.73
CA ASP A 4 24.95 2.22 -33.29
C ASP A 4 25.73 1.39 -32.24
N GLU A 5 26.68 2.01 -31.53
CA GLU A 5 27.37 1.41 -30.39
C GLU A 5 26.63 1.70 -29.07
N LEU A 6 26.97 0.98 -28.00
CA LEU A 6 26.30 1.10 -26.70
C LEU A 6 26.70 2.35 -25.90
N ASN A 7 27.36 3.37 -26.47
CA ASN A 7 27.81 4.58 -25.74
C ASN A 7 28.63 4.23 -24.49
N HIS A 8 29.63 3.36 -24.64
CA HIS A 8 30.46 2.82 -23.55
C HIS A 8 29.68 2.14 -22.39
N LEU A 9 28.37 1.90 -22.53
CA LEU A 9 27.58 1.19 -21.54
C LEU A 9 27.92 -0.30 -21.60
N ARG A 10 28.35 -0.85 -20.46
CA ARG A 10 28.69 -2.27 -20.34
C ARG A 10 27.70 -2.98 -19.44
N VAL A 11 26.98 -3.96 -19.99
CA VAL A 11 26.15 -4.88 -19.21
C VAL A 11 27.06 -5.91 -18.55
N LEU A 12 27.21 -5.83 -17.23
CA LEU A 12 28.06 -6.76 -16.48
C LEU A 12 27.38 -8.12 -16.31
N ARG A 13 26.11 -8.11 -15.90
CA ARG A 13 25.27 -9.32 -15.77
C ARG A 13 23.79 -8.98 -15.66
N LEU A 14 22.95 -9.96 -15.96
CA LEU A 14 21.53 -9.96 -15.57
C LEU A 14 21.37 -10.53 -14.15
N LYS A 15 20.40 -10.01 -13.41
CA LYS A 15 20.06 -10.48 -12.07
C LYS A 15 19.16 -11.72 -12.16
N ASP A 16 19.50 -12.76 -11.39
CA ASP A 16 18.62 -13.90 -11.16
C ASP A 16 17.63 -13.56 -10.04
N LYS A 17 16.36 -13.36 -10.40
CA LYS A 17 15.33 -12.80 -9.50
C LYS A 17 14.32 -13.85 -9.07
N LEU A 18 13.78 -13.69 -7.86
CA LEU A 18 12.67 -14.51 -7.34
C LEU A 18 11.46 -14.50 -8.30
N GLY A 19 10.93 -13.32 -8.59
CA GLY A 19 9.85 -13.07 -9.54
C GLY A 19 10.21 -12.02 -10.58
N THR A 20 9.26 -11.67 -11.45
CA THR A 20 9.40 -10.76 -12.59
C THR A 20 10.55 -11.17 -13.52
N ARG A 21 10.81 -12.48 -13.64
CA ARG A 21 11.97 -13.02 -14.36
C ARG A 21 12.01 -12.63 -15.83
N GLN A 22 10.85 -12.36 -16.41
CA GLN A 22 10.69 -11.89 -17.80
C GLN A 22 11.19 -10.45 -18.01
N MET A 23 11.24 -9.64 -16.95
CA MET A 23 11.76 -8.28 -17.03
C MET A 23 13.29 -8.32 -16.81
N PRO A 24 14.13 -8.01 -17.81
CA PRO A 24 15.57 -8.00 -17.61
C PRO A 24 15.96 -6.92 -16.60
N THR A 25 16.70 -7.32 -15.56
CA THR A 25 17.29 -6.39 -14.60
C THR A 25 18.79 -6.57 -14.67
N ALA A 26 19.51 -5.52 -15.03
CA ALA A 26 20.93 -5.58 -15.32
C ALA A 26 21.76 -4.84 -14.27
N GLU A 27 22.99 -5.29 -14.11
CA GLU A 27 24.07 -4.54 -13.48
C GLU A 27 24.89 -3.88 -14.59
N LEU A 28 25.06 -2.56 -14.51
CA LEU A 28 25.68 -1.74 -15.56
C LEU A 28 26.96 -1.10 -15.04
N ALA A 29 28.02 -1.11 -15.84
CA ALA A 29 29.17 -0.24 -15.66
C ALA A 29 29.06 0.94 -16.63
N LEU A 30 29.15 2.14 -16.06
CA LEU A 30 29.09 3.42 -16.77
C LEU A 30 30.47 4.09 -16.65
N ASP A 31 31.38 3.75 -17.55
CA ASP A 31 32.76 4.27 -17.58
C ASP A 31 33.00 4.90 -18.96
N GLY A 32 33.27 6.21 -18.98
CA GLY A 32 33.32 6.99 -20.22
C GLY A 32 31.97 7.15 -20.94
N THR A 33 30.86 6.68 -20.36
CA THR A 33 29.51 6.84 -20.91
C THR A 33 29.16 8.32 -21.03
N VAL A 34 28.83 8.76 -22.24
CA VAL A 34 28.38 10.13 -22.48
C VAL A 34 27.00 10.30 -21.84
N ALA A 35 26.87 11.22 -20.89
CA ALA A 35 25.63 11.53 -20.20
C ALA A 35 25.19 12.97 -20.51
N HIS A 36 23.89 13.15 -20.69
CA HIS A 36 23.28 14.48 -20.83
C HIS A 36 22.62 14.89 -19.53
N LEU A 37 22.86 16.13 -19.13
CA LEU A 37 22.27 16.67 -17.92
C LEU A 37 20.77 16.90 -18.12
N VAL A 38 19.96 16.34 -17.21
CA VAL A 38 18.51 16.54 -17.20
C VAL A 38 18.15 17.44 -16.02
N GLY A 39 17.49 18.57 -16.30
CA GLY A 39 17.06 19.57 -15.31
C GLY A 39 18.16 20.54 -14.87
N GLY A 40 19.33 20.05 -14.48
CA GLY A 40 20.47 20.86 -14.02
C GLY A 40 21.47 20.06 -13.19
N PRO A 41 22.58 20.68 -12.74
CA PRO A 41 23.63 20.00 -11.99
C PRO A 41 23.30 19.79 -10.52
N SER A 42 22.26 20.46 -10.00
CA SER A 42 21.78 20.32 -8.63
C SER A 42 20.46 19.54 -8.56
N ASP A 43 20.10 19.11 -7.35
CA ASP A 43 18.77 18.58 -7.02
C ASP A 43 18.35 17.30 -7.78
N GLY A 44 19.31 16.43 -8.15
CA GLY A 44 19.01 15.19 -8.89
C GLY A 44 17.93 14.31 -8.24
N THR A 45 17.89 14.24 -6.90
CA THR A 45 16.86 13.50 -6.15
C THR A 45 15.46 14.12 -6.29
N ARG A 46 15.36 15.45 -6.33
CA ARG A 46 14.11 16.16 -6.63
C ARG A 46 13.70 15.92 -8.08
N ASN A 47 14.64 15.98 -9.01
CA ASN A 47 14.37 15.85 -10.44
C ASN A 47 13.91 14.43 -10.84
N ILE A 48 14.31 13.38 -10.09
CA ILE A 48 13.81 12.02 -10.31
C ILE A 48 12.46 11.74 -9.62
N THR A 49 12.03 12.59 -8.67
CA THR A 49 10.82 12.35 -7.88
C THR A 49 9.54 12.22 -8.73
N PRO A 50 9.33 13.01 -9.81
CA PRO A 50 8.16 12.82 -10.69
C PRO A 50 8.09 11.43 -11.32
N MET A 51 9.23 10.80 -11.63
CA MET A 51 9.26 9.42 -12.13
C MET A 51 8.74 8.45 -11.06
N LEU A 52 9.16 8.63 -9.80
CA LEU A 52 8.69 7.82 -8.67
C LEU A 52 7.17 7.96 -8.44
N THR A 53 6.60 9.15 -8.67
CA THR A 53 5.14 9.37 -8.61
C THR A 53 4.42 8.39 -9.54
N VAL A 54 4.85 8.32 -10.80
CA VAL A 54 4.23 7.46 -11.83
C VAL A 54 4.47 5.98 -11.52
N THR A 55 5.70 5.59 -11.15
CA THR A 55 6.01 4.16 -10.91
C THR A 55 5.38 3.63 -9.62
N ARG A 56 5.24 4.45 -8.57
CA ARG A 56 4.50 4.08 -7.36
C ARG A 56 3.01 3.91 -7.63
N LEU A 57 2.43 4.77 -8.47
CA LEU A 57 1.03 4.61 -8.90
C LEU A 57 0.84 3.32 -9.71
N TRP A 58 1.74 3.07 -10.68
CA TRP A 58 1.71 1.84 -11.48
C TRP A 58 1.77 0.60 -10.58
N ASN A 59 2.64 0.60 -9.56
CA ASN A 59 2.76 -0.48 -8.60
C ASN A 59 1.42 -0.73 -7.86
N ALA A 60 0.75 0.32 -7.38
CA ALA A 60 -0.55 0.19 -6.71
C ALA A 60 -1.63 -0.40 -7.63
N VAL A 61 -1.70 0.04 -8.89
CA VAL A 61 -2.63 -0.49 -9.89
C VAL A 61 -2.36 -1.97 -10.18
N ILE A 62 -1.09 -2.35 -10.36
CA ILE A 62 -0.70 -3.75 -10.62
C ILE A 62 -0.92 -4.64 -9.40
N ALA A 63 -0.75 -4.13 -8.18
CA ALA A 63 -1.13 -4.82 -6.96
C ALA A 63 -2.62 -5.21 -6.98
N GLY A 64 -3.49 -4.23 -7.30
CA GLY A 64 -4.93 -4.47 -7.49
C GLY A 64 -5.25 -5.50 -8.58
N ALA A 65 -4.60 -5.39 -9.75
CA ALA A 65 -4.79 -6.30 -10.87
C ALA A 65 -4.32 -7.74 -10.55
N GLY A 66 -3.18 -7.89 -9.89
CA GLY A 66 -2.65 -9.17 -9.42
C GLY A 66 -3.63 -9.86 -8.46
N MET A 67 -4.15 -9.12 -7.48
CA MET A 67 -5.18 -9.63 -6.55
C MET A 67 -6.44 -10.10 -7.30
N ARG A 68 -6.91 -9.32 -8.29
CA ARG A 68 -8.08 -9.69 -9.10
C ARG A 68 -7.87 -11.00 -9.85
N ARG A 69 -6.70 -11.18 -10.45
CA ARG A 69 -6.32 -12.39 -11.19
C ARG A 69 -6.27 -13.60 -10.26
N THR A 70 -5.60 -13.47 -9.12
CA THR A 70 -5.50 -14.54 -8.13
C THR A 70 -6.87 -14.96 -7.60
N LEU A 71 -7.74 -14.00 -7.27
CA LEU A 71 -9.12 -14.27 -6.89
C LEU A 71 -9.92 -14.96 -8.00
N ALA A 72 -9.76 -14.54 -9.25
CA ALA A 72 -10.47 -15.13 -10.39
C ALA A 72 -10.15 -16.63 -10.51
N LEU A 73 -8.85 -16.95 -10.52
CA LEU A 73 -8.35 -18.32 -10.61
C LEU A 73 -8.82 -19.16 -9.41
N SER A 74 -8.70 -18.62 -8.21
CA SER A 74 -9.09 -19.32 -6.97
C SER A 74 -10.59 -19.64 -6.94
N ARG A 75 -11.43 -18.66 -7.30
CA ARG A 75 -12.89 -18.87 -7.39
C ARG A 75 -13.23 -19.90 -8.46
N ASP A 76 -12.61 -19.80 -9.62
CA ASP A 76 -12.83 -20.73 -10.73
C ASP A 76 -12.49 -22.17 -10.33
N TYR A 77 -11.32 -22.38 -9.71
CA TYR A 77 -10.94 -23.68 -9.14
C TYR A 77 -11.93 -24.18 -8.08
N ALA A 78 -12.41 -23.29 -7.21
CA ALA A 78 -13.36 -23.62 -6.16
C ALA A 78 -14.69 -24.18 -6.68
N THR A 79 -15.10 -23.79 -7.89
CA THR A 79 -16.32 -24.31 -8.52
C THR A 79 -16.18 -25.72 -9.10
N ARG A 80 -14.95 -26.26 -9.18
CA ARG A 80 -14.67 -27.59 -9.75
C ARG A 80 -14.10 -28.56 -8.72
N ARG A 81 -13.25 -28.09 -7.82
CA ARG A 81 -12.61 -28.94 -6.82
C ARG A 81 -13.62 -29.40 -5.77
N THR A 82 -13.72 -30.72 -5.59
CA THR A 82 -14.50 -31.34 -4.52
C THR A 82 -13.59 -31.80 -3.39
N ALA A 83 -13.96 -31.46 -2.16
CA ALA A 83 -13.34 -31.95 -0.93
C ALA A 83 -14.43 -32.12 0.14
N PHE A 84 -14.31 -33.17 0.96
CA PHE A 84 -15.33 -33.51 1.97
C PHE A 84 -16.76 -33.59 1.37
N GLY A 85 -16.88 -34.22 0.20
CA GLY A 85 -18.16 -34.50 -0.46
C GLY A 85 -18.88 -33.29 -1.09
N ARG A 86 -18.29 -32.08 -1.06
CA ARG A 86 -18.86 -30.87 -1.68
C ARG A 86 -17.80 -30.09 -2.45
N ARG A 87 -18.22 -29.26 -3.41
CA ARG A 87 -17.31 -28.33 -4.09
C ARG A 87 -16.82 -27.29 -3.09
N LEU A 88 -15.59 -26.81 -3.24
CA LEU A 88 -15.04 -25.79 -2.34
C LEU A 88 -15.90 -24.52 -2.33
N ILE A 89 -16.49 -24.13 -3.46
CA ILE A 89 -17.38 -22.95 -3.52
C ILE A 89 -18.63 -23.11 -2.64
N ASP A 90 -19.04 -24.35 -2.33
CA ASP A 90 -20.19 -24.68 -1.48
C ASP A 90 -19.78 -24.85 0.01
N GLN A 91 -18.50 -24.72 0.35
CA GLN A 91 -17.97 -24.83 1.71
C GLN A 91 -17.90 -23.42 2.36
N PRO A 92 -18.60 -23.17 3.48
CA PRO A 92 -18.63 -21.85 4.12
C PRO A 92 -17.25 -21.30 4.52
N LEU A 93 -16.34 -22.18 4.93
CA LEU A 93 -14.96 -21.81 5.26
C LEU A 93 -14.23 -21.25 4.02
N HIS A 94 -14.33 -21.92 2.89
CA HIS A 94 -13.66 -21.47 1.66
C HIS A 94 -14.31 -20.21 1.07
N GLN A 95 -15.64 -20.06 1.22
CA GLN A 95 -16.33 -18.81 0.90
C GLN A 95 -15.80 -17.63 1.73
N THR A 96 -15.44 -17.89 2.99
CA THR A 96 -14.83 -16.88 3.87
C THR A 96 -13.47 -16.45 3.33
N THR A 97 -12.60 -17.37 2.92
CA THR A 97 -11.33 -17.05 2.26
C THR A 97 -11.53 -16.21 0.99
N LEU A 98 -12.39 -16.66 0.07
CA LEU A 98 -12.63 -15.94 -1.19
C LEU A 98 -13.23 -14.55 -0.97
N ALA A 99 -14.07 -14.39 0.05
CA ALA A 99 -14.62 -13.09 0.42
C ALA A 99 -13.56 -12.16 1.00
N TRP A 100 -12.62 -12.66 1.80
CA TRP A 100 -11.47 -11.87 2.27
C TRP A 100 -10.61 -11.39 1.10
N MET A 101 -10.22 -12.29 0.17
CA MET A 101 -9.44 -11.93 -1.02
C MET A 101 -10.14 -10.87 -1.88
N ARG A 102 -11.47 -10.98 -2.03
CA ARG A 102 -12.29 -9.99 -2.73
C ARG A 102 -12.26 -8.63 -2.06
N VAL A 103 -12.41 -8.59 -0.74
CA VAL A 103 -12.38 -7.36 0.05
C VAL A 103 -11.04 -6.64 -0.11
N GLN A 104 -9.91 -7.36 0.00
CA GLN A 104 -8.59 -6.76 -0.22
C GLN A 104 -8.44 -6.18 -1.64
N HIS A 105 -8.90 -6.91 -2.66
CA HIS A 105 -8.87 -6.43 -4.04
C HIS A 105 -9.70 -5.16 -4.23
N GLU A 106 -10.94 -5.13 -3.77
CA GLU A 106 -11.82 -3.96 -3.94
C GLU A 106 -11.29 -2.74 -3.19
N ALA A 107 -10.80 -2.92 -1.96
CA ALA A 107 -10.16 -1.85 -1.19
C ALA A 107 -8.94 -1.27 -1.93
N ALA A 108 -8.07 -2.13 -2.46
CA ALA A 108 -6.89 -1.72 -3.19
C ALA A 108 -7.23 -1.02 -4.51
N LEU A 109 -8.26 -1.50 -5.21
CA LEU A 109 -8.74 -0.90 -6.45
C LEU A 109 -9.22 0.53 -6.21
N GLN A 110 -10.08 0.74 -5.21
CA GLN A 110 -10.61 2.06 -4.89
C GLN A 110 -9.51 3.05 -4.51
N LEU A 111 -8.57 2.65 -3.64
CA LEU A 111 -7.45 3.50 -3.24
C LEU A 111 -6.53 3.85 -4.42
N SER A 112 -6.24 2.88 -5.28
CA SER A 112 -5.36 3.08 -6.45
C SER A 112 -6.02 4.00 -7.46
N PHE A 113 -7.31 3.80 -7.77
CA PHE A 113 -8.01 4.62 -8.75
C PHE A 113 -8.27 6.04 -8.26
N ARG A 114 -8.39 6.26 -6.94
CA ARG A 114 -8.40 7.62 -6.40
C ARG A 114 -7.05 8.33 -6.63
N ALA A 115 -5.94 7.62 -6.45
CA ALA A 115 -4.62 8.17 -6.78
C ALA A 115 -4.45 8.42 -8.29
N VAL A 116 -4.99 7.54 -9.16
CA VAL A 116 -5.02 7.73 -10.62
C VAL A 116 -5.77 9.02 -10.97
N GLU A 117 -6.96 9.22 -10.41
CA GLU A 117 -7.77 10.40 -10.66
C GLU A 117 -7.04 11.68 -10.27
N LEU A 118 -6.46 11.72 -9.06
CA LEU A 118 -5.75 12.90 -8.56
C LEU A 118 -4.49 13.20 -9.39
N LEU A 119 -3.71 12.19 -9.78
CA LEU A 119 -2.55 12.39 -10.66
C LEU A 119 -2.99 12.89 -12.04
N GLY A 120 -4.02 12.30 -12.64
CA GLY A 120 -4.52 12.73 -13.94
C GLY A 120 -5.03 14.17 -13.93
N ARG A 121 -5.65 14.61 -12.83
CA ARG A 121 -6.07 16.01 -12.64
C ARG A 121 -4.87 16.96 -12.51
N ASP A 122 -3.80 16.53 -11.86
CA ASP A 122 -2.56 17.32 -11.72
C ASP A 122 -1.85 17.45 -13.07
N GLU A 123 -1.69 16.36 -13.80
CA GLU A 123 -1.10 16.35 -15.15
C GLU A 123 -1.91 17.17 -16.16
N ALA A 124 -3.24 17.18 -16.03
CA ALA A 124 -4.12 18.02 -16.83
C ALA A 124 -4.15 19.50 -16.40
N GLY A 125 -3.46 19.88 -15.32
CA GLY A 125 -3.42 21.25 -14.81
C GLY A 125 -4.73 21.74 -14.19
N ILE A 126 -5.64 20.83 -13.81
CA ILE A 126 -6.96 21.15 -13.22
C ILE A 126 -7.07 20.76 -11.74
N ALA A 127 -6.03 20.16 -11.17
CA ALA A 127 -5.98 19.87 -9.74
C ALA A 127 -5.93 21.16 -8.92
N THR A 128 -6.72 21.20 -7.86
CA THR A 128 -6.61 22.22 -6.81
C THR A 128 -5.37 22.00 -5.95
N GLU A 129 -4.97 23.01 -5.18
CA GLU A 129 -3.83 22.86 -4.26
C GLU A 129 -4.09 21.81 -3.19
N GLU A 130 -5.33 21.71 -2.70
CA GLU A 130 -5.75 20.67 -1.76
C GLU A 130 -5.62 19.26 -2.37
N GLU A 131 -5.99 19.08 -3.64
CA GLU A 131 -5.83 17.81 -4.34
C GLU A 131 -4.35 17.42 -4.52
N ARG A 132 -3.47 18.39 -4.81
CA ARG A 132 -2.02 18.16 -4.86
C ARG A 132 -1.45 17.75 -3.50
N LYS A 133 -1.92 18.35 -2.40
CA LYS A 133 -1.55 17.96 -1.04
C LYS A 133 -1.99 16.54 -0.73
N VAL A 134 -3.24 16.18 -1.04
CA VAL A 134 -3.77 14.82 -0.88
C VAL A 134 -2.93 13.82 -1.68
N LEU A 135 -2.64 14.10 -2.96
CA LEU A 135 -1.87 13.23 -3.84
C LEU A 135 -0.47 12.92 -3.28
N ARG A 136 0.20 13.94 -2.72
CA ARG A 136 1.56 13.82 -2.14
C ARG A 136 1.61 12.79 -1.01
N MET A 137 0.58 12.73 -0.17
CA MET A 137 0.46 11.72 0.89
C MET A 137 -0.10 10.39 0.38
N LEU A 138 -1.11 10.45 -0.48
CA LEU A 138 -1.82 9.27 -0.95
C LEU A 138 -0.93 8.33 -1.73
N LEU A 139 -0.03 8.82 -2.59
CA LEU A 139 0.80 7.96 -3.43
C LEU A 139 1.69 6.97 -2.64
N PRO A 140 2.54 7.41 -1.68
CA PRO A 140 3.32 6.49 -0.88
C PRO A 140 2.43 5.53 -0.07
N ILE A 141 1.31 6.02 0.49
CA ILE A 141 0.34 5.21 1.25
C ILE A 141 -0.32 4.14 0.36
N ALA A 142 -0.78 4.51 -0.83
CA ALA A 142 -1.41 3.61 -1.78
C ALA A 142 -0.44 2.49 -2.16
N LYS A 143 0.80 2.83 -2.51
CA LYS A 143 1.83 1.85 -2.86
C LYS A 143 2.12 0.90 -1.69
N LEU A 144 2.35 1.41 -0.48
CA LEU A 144 2.75 0.57 0.66
C LEU A 144 1.61 -0.36 1.12
N VAL A 145 0.36 0.12 1.14
CA VAL A 145 -0.80 -0.65 1.57
C VAL A 145 -1.13 -1.74 0.55
N THR A 146 -1.30 -1.36 -0.72
CA THR A 146 -1.70 -2.30 -1.78
C THR A 146 -0.62 -3.34 -2.05
N GLY A 147 0.67 -2.98 -1.98
CA GLY A 147 1.76 -3.92 -2.11
C GLY A 147 1.76 -5.00 -1.01
N LYS A 148 1.43 -4.63 0.23
CA LYS A 148 1.28 -5.61 1.33
C LYS A 148 0.04 -6.49 1.16
N GLN A 149 -1.09 -5.92 0.73
CA GLN A 149 -2.32 -6.67 0.43
C GLN A 149 -2.09 -7.69 -0.69
N ALA A 150 -1.40 -7.29 -1.77
CA ALA A 150 -1.15 -8.16 -2.91
C ALA A 150 -0.35 -9.42 -2.55
N VAL A 151 0.68 -9.29 -1.71
CA VAL A 151 1.44 -10.45 -1.23
C VAL A 151 0.56 -11.40 -0.43
N ALA A 152 -0.25 -10.88 0.50
CA ALA A 152 -1.12 -11.69 1.33
C ALA A 152 -2.17 -12.44 0.49
N VAL A 153 -2.83 -11.75 -0.44
CA VAL A 153 -3.81 -12.36 -1.35
C VAL A 153 -3.16 -13.36 -2.31
N ALA A 154 -1.95 -13.09 -2.79
CA ALA A 154 -1.22 -14.05 -3.62
C ALA A 154 -0.91 -15.33 -2.86
N SER A 155 -0.42 -15.22 -1.62
CA SER A 155 -0.11 -16.37 -0.76
C SER A 155 -1.35 -17.23 -0.48
N GLU A 156 -2.44 -16.61 -0.03
CA GLU A 156 -3.72 -17.29 0.19
C GLU A 156 -4.26 -17.91 -1.10
N GLY A 157 -4.06 -17.22 -2.22
CA GLY A 157 -4.44 -17.69 -3.53
C GLY A 157 -3.73 -18.96 -3.95
N LEU A 158 -2.44 -19.14 -3.65
CA LEU A 158 -1.73 -20.41 -3.86
C LEU A 158 -2.32 -21.51 -2.98
N GLU A 159 -2.55 -21.21 -1.69
CA GLU A 159 -3.11 -22.15 -0.73
C GLU A 159 -4.50 -22.65 -1.13
N ALA A 160 -5.31 -21.81 -1.78
CA ALA A 160 -6.62 -22.19 -2.33
C ALA A 160 -6.57 -23.35 -3.35
N PHE A 161 -5.42 -23.58 -3.99
CA PHE A 161 -5.21 -24.72 -4.90
C PHE A 161 -4.66 -25.98 -4.19
N GLY A 162 -4.32 -25.88 -2.91
CA GLY A 162 -3.62 -26.92 -2.16
C GLY A 162 -2.24 -27.22 -2.78
N GLY A 163 -1.88 -28.50 -2.85
CA GLY A 163 -0.57 -28.91 -3.39
C GLY A 163 -0.28 -28.38 -4.80
N ALA A 164 -1.30 -28.25 -5.66
CA ALA A 164 -1.13 -27.71 -7.02
C ALA A 164 -0.64 -26.24 -7.01
N GLY A 165 -1.03 -25.45 -6.01
CA GLY A 165 -0.56 -24.07 -5.85
C GLY A 165 0.95 -23.95 -5.62
N TYR A 166 1.61 -25.03 -5.21
CA TYR A 166 3.04 -25.07 -4.94
C TYR A 166 3.88 -25.72 -6.06
N ILE A 167 3.24 -26.19 -7.13
CA ILE A 167 3.92 -26.84 -8.26
C ILE A 167 4.19 -25.82 -9.37
N GLU A 168 5.47 -25.63 -9.73
CA GLU A 168 5.90 -24.62 -10.72
C GLU A 168 5.26 -24.82 -12.11
N ASP A 169 5.01 -26.06 -12.53
CA ASP A 169 4.40 -26.38 -13.83
C ASP A 169 2.93 -25.96 -13.95
N THR A 170 2.28 -25.60 -12.82
CA THR A 170 0.93 -25.00 -12.85
C THR A 170 0.96 -23.51 -13.17
N HIS A 171 2.15 -22.89 -13.14
CA HIS A 171 2.37 -21.45 -13.24
C HIS A 171 1.65 -20.63 -12.16
N LEU A 172 1.10 -21.24 -11.10
CA LEU A 172 0.52 -20.52 -9.97
C LEU A 172 1.60 -19.88 -9.08
N PRO A 173 2.75 -20.53 -8.78
CA PRO A 173 3.77 -19.92 -7.93
C PRO A 173 4.28 -18.55 -8.41
N VAL A 174 4.23 -18.28 -9.71
CA VAL A 174 4.63 -16.99 -10.28
C VAL A 174 3.80 -15.82 -9.74
N LEU A 175 2.53 -16.05 -9.38
CA LEU A 175 1.67 -15.00 -8.82
C LEU A 175 2.23 -14.47 -7.51
N LEU A 176 2.69 -15.36 -6.63
CA LEU A 176 3.33 -14.98 -5.38
C LEU A 176 4.72 -14.41 -5.61
N ARG A 177 5.55 -15.06 -6.44
CA ARG A 177 6.92 -14.60 -6.73
C ARG A 177 6.93 -13.18 -7.30
N ASP A 178 5.99 -12.85 -8.19
CA ASP A 178 5.86 -11.52 -8.77
C ASP A 178 5.23 -10.52 -7.78
N ALA A 179 4.26 -10.93 -6.96
CA ALA A 179 3.69 -10.04 -5.94
C ALA A 179 4.71 -9.60 -4.87
N GLN A 180 5.68 -10.46 -4.52
CA GLN A 180 6.71 -10.17 -3.52
C GLN A 180 7.53 -8.92 -3.82
N VAL A 181 7.64 -8.53 -5.09
CA VAL A 181 8.43 -7.36 -5.46
C VAL A 181 7.71 -6.03 -5.19
N LEU A 182 6.38 -6.05 -5.15
CA LEU A 182 5.54 -4.86 -5.01
C LEU A 182 5.82 -4.06 -3.73
N PRO A 183 5.98 -4.67 -2.54
CA PRO A 183 6.37 -3.93 -1.34
C PRO A 183 7.87 -3.59 -1.25
N ILE A 184 8.70 -3.96 -2.24
CA ILE A 184 10.16 -3.81 -2.21
C ILE A 184 10.65 -2.66 -3.09
N TRP A 185 10.40 -2.70 -4.40
CA TRP A 185 10.90 -1.68 -5.33
C TRP A 185 10.16 -0.35 -5.19
N GLU A 186 10.78 0.74 -5.63
CA GLU A 186 10.22 2.11 -5.55
C GLU A 186 9.89 2.57 -4.11
N GLY A 187 10.57 1.98 -3.13
CA GLY A 187 10.46 2.26 -1.69
C GLY A 187 9.83 1.10 -0.92
N THR A 188 10.54 0.60 0.08
CA THR A 188 10.00 -0.44 0.98
C THR A 188 8.85 0.13 1.81
N THR A 189 8.03 -0.73 2.42
CA THR A 189 6.95 -0.29 3.32
C THR A 189 7.47 0.68 4.38
N ASN A 190 8.58 0.38 5.06
CA ASN A 190 9.15 1.27 6.08
C ASN A 190 9.65 2.59 5.48
N VAL A 191 10.35 2.55 4.34
CA VAL A 191 10.84 3.77 3.66
C VAL A 191 9.67 4.68 3.26
N LEU A 192 8.59 4.11 2.73
CA LEU A 192 7.40 4.89 2.36
C LEU A 192 6.62 5.40 3.58
N SER A 193 6.64 4.68 4.70
CA SER A 193 6.08 5.19 5.96
C SER A 193 6.85 6.39 6.49
N LEU A 194 8.19 6.38 6.40
CA LEU A 194 9.02 7.55 6.73
C LEU A 194 8.83 8.70 5.72
N ASP A 195 8.65 8.37 4.43
CA ASP A 195 8.32 9.36 3.39
C ASP A 195 6.96 10.02 3.66
N THR A 196 5.98 9.25 4.14
CA THR A 196 4.69 9.78 4.62
C THR A 196 4.90 10.79 5.76
N LEU A 197 5.69 10.46 6.79
CA LEU A 197 5.99 11.41 7.87
C LEU A 197 6.70 12.67 7.36
N ARG A 198 7.67 12.52 6.46
CA ARG A 198 8.37 13.65 5.84
C ARG A 198 7.41 14.56 5.05
N ALA A 199 6.39 14.00 4.40
CA ALA A 199 5.39 14.80 3.69
C ALA A 199 4.56 15.69 4.63
N LEU A 200 4.43 15.33 5.91
CA LEU A 200 3.71 16.09 6.94
C LEU A 200 4.44 17.36 7.37
N GLN A 201 5.77 17.43 7.19
CA GLN A 201 6.57 18.63 7.48
C GLN A 201 6.28 19.80 6.52
N ARG A 202 5.32 19.64 5.60
CA ARG A 202 4.89 20.66 4.65
C ARG A 202 3.47 21.10 5.00
N ASP A 203 3.26 22.41 5.12
CA ASP A 203 2.02 23.00 5.65
C ASP A 203 0.73 22.40 5.06
N ASP A 204 -0.18 22.07 5.98
CA ASP A 204 -1.55 21.58 5.79
C ASP A 204 -1.74 20.26 5.03
N THR A 205 -0.68 19.50 4.73
CA THR A 205 -0.81 18.25 3.95
C THR A 205 -1.68 17.20 4.67
N LEU A 206 -1.49 17.04 5.99
CA LEU A 206 -2.30 16.12 6.80
C LEU A 206 -3.76 16.56 6.87
N ALA A 207 -4.01 17.85 7.04
CA ALA A 207 -5.35 18.41 7.08
C ALA A 207 -6.10 18.17 5.76
N ALA A 208 -5.42 18.34 4.62
CA ALA A 208 -5.97 18.04 3.30
C ALA A 208 -6.35 16.55 3.16
N TYR A 209 -5.50 15.64 3.65
CA TYR A 209 -5.77 14.19 3.65
C TYR A 209 -6.94 13.82 4.56
N VAL A 210 -7.02 14.37 5.77
CA VAL A 210 -8.18 14.19 6.66
C VAL A 210 -9.45 14.71 5.99
N GLY A 211 -9.37 15.85 5.30
CA GLY A 211 -10.45 16.41 4.49
C GLY A 211 -10.91 15.46 3.40
N GLU A 212 -9.99 14.75 2.73
CA GLU A 212 -10.32 13.72 1.73
C GLU A 212 -11.10 12.56 2.33
N VAL A 213 -10.67 12.02 3.48
CA VAL A 213 -11.39 10.95 4.18
C VAL A 213 -12.80 11.41 4.55
N ARG A 214 -12.94 12.63 5.12
CA ARG A 214 -14.25 13.21 5.47
C ARG A 214 -15.15 13.42 4.25
N ARG A 215 -14.61 13.88 3.13
CA ARG A 215 -15.36 14.05 1.87
C ARG A 215 -15.91 12.72 1.37
N ALA A 216 -15.08 11.68 1.32
CA ALA A 216 -15.52 10.35 0.89
C ALA A 216 -16.55 9.77 1.88
N ALA A 217 -16.30 9.86 3.18
CA ALA A 217 -17.20 9.40 4.23
C ALA A 217 -18.57 10.08 4.20
N ALA A 218 -18.65 11.37 3.86
CA ALA A 218 -19.90 12.11 3.78
C ALA A 218 -20.86 11.64 2.67
N LEU A 219 -20.37 10.88 1.68
CA LEU A 219 -21.18 10.31 0.62
C LEU A 219 -21.94 9.05 1.05
N ALA A 220 -21.61 8.47 2.22
CA ALA A 220 -22.28 7.29 2.75
C ALA A 220 -23.62 7.67 3.43
N GLN A 221 -24.74 7.29 2.82
CA GLN A 221 -26.09 7.61 3.31
C GLN A 221 -26.80 6.42 3.94
N ASP A 222 -26.56 5.20 3.44
CA ASP A 222 -27.04 3.98 4.06
C ASP A 222 -26.52 3.86 5.50
N ALA A 223 -27.37 3.38 6.42
CA ALA A 223 -27.05 3.37 7.85
C ALA A 223 -25.82 2.52 8.19
N HIS A 224 -25.60 1.40 7.49
CA HIS A 224 -24.42 0.55 7.69
C HIS A 224 -23.17 1.21 7.12
N LEU A 225 -23.26 1.78 5.92
CA LEU A 225 -22.14 2.51 5.30
C LEU A 225 -21.76 3.74 6.12
N ALA A 226 -22.73 4.49 6.64
CA ALA A 226 -22.51 5.65 7.49
C ALA A 226 -21.82 5.28 8.81
N ALA A 227 -22.08 4.09 9.37
CA ALA A 227 -21.35 3.59 10.55
C ALA A 227 -19.87 3.34 10.24
N ILE A 228 -19.58 2.64 9.15
CA ILE A 228 -18.21 2.37 8.70
C ILE A 228 -17.48 3.68 8.35
N ALA A 229 -18.19 4.63 7.72
CA ALA A 229 -17.66 5.95 7.40
C ALA A 229 -17.24 6.73 8.67
N ARG A 230 -18.01 6.62 9.77
CA ARG A 230 -17.63 7.19 11.07
C ARG A 230 -16.40 6.50 11.66
N GLU A 231 -16.29 5.18 11.55
CA GLU A 231 -15.11 4.43 12.00
C GLU A 231 -13.84 4.88 11.23
N ALA A 232 -13.95 5.07 9.92
CA ALA A 232 -12.85 5.59 9.09
C ALA A 232 -12.41 7.00 9.50
N ILE A 233 -13.36 7.88 9.82
CA ILE A 233 -13.07 9.22 10.36
C ILE A 233 -12.38 9.09 11.72
N ALA A 234 -12.93 8.30 12.63
CA ALA A 234 -12.39 8.13 13.99
C ALA A 234 -10.94 7.61 13.98
N ALA A 235 -10.64 6.59 13.17
CA ALA A 235 -9.28 6.07 13.02
C ALA A 235 -8.32 7.13 12.42
N THR A 236 -8.81 7.97 11.51
CA THR A 236 -8.01 9.07 10.95
C THR A 236 -7.76 10.17 11.98
N GLU A 237 -8.77 10.53 12.78
CA GLU A 237 -8.66 11.51 13.86
C GLU A 237 -7.74 11.02 14.98
N HIS A 238 -7.81 9.73 15.34
CA HIS A 238 -6.87 9.12 16.26
C HIS A 238 -5.44 9.18 15.72
N ALA A 239 -5.22 8.93 14.43
CA ALA A 239 -3.89 9.10 13.84
C ALA A 239 -3.34 10.53 13.94
N VAL A 240 -4.19 11.55 13.78
CA VAL A 240 -3.80 12.95 13.98
C VAL A 240 -3.42 13.22 15.44
N ALA A 241 -4.24 12.75 16.38
CA ALA A 241 -3.99 12.91 17.82
C ALA A 241 -2.71 12.17 18.25
N TRP A 242 -2.51 10.95 17.76
CA TRP A 242 -1.33 10.13 17.98
C TRP A 242 -0.05 10.82 17.51
N LEU A 243 -0.09 11.44 16.32
CA LEU A 243 1.05 12.18 15.80
C LEU A 243 1.37 13.39 16.69
N ALA A 244 0.36 14.16 17.10
CA ALA A 244 0.55 15.31 17.99
C ALA A 244 1.19 14.88 19.32
N ALA A 245 0.65 13.83 19.95
CA ALA A 245 1.18 13.28 21.20
C ALA A 245 2.63 12.79 21.06
N GLY A 246 2.97 12.12 19.94
CA GLY A 246 4.33 11.65 19.68
C GLY A 246 5.33 12.78 19.42
N MET A 247 4.88 13.92 18.90
CA MET A 247 5.72 15.11 18.66
C MET A 247 5.92 15.97 19.93
N GLU A 248 5.04 15.85 20.92
CA GLU A 248 5.09 16.58 22.21
C GLU A 248 5.71 15.75 23.36
N GLY A 249 5.95 14.45 23.15
CA GLY A 249 6.45 13.52 24.18
C GLY A 249 7.91 13.75 24.58
N PRO A 250 8.33 13.30 25.78
CA PRO A 250 9.73 13.40 26.21
C PRO A 250 10.61 12.54 25.31
N GLY A 251 11.56 13.16 24.62
CA GLY A 251 12.55 12.46 23.80
C GLY A 251 13.26 11.36 24.59
N ILE A 252 13.32 10.15 24.04
CA ILE A 252 14.00 9.02 24.70
C ILE A 252 15.51 9.17 24.49
N GLU A 253 16.21 9.65 25.52
CA GLU A 253 17.68 9.85 25.51
C GLU A 253 18.47 8.57 25.19
N ALA A 254 17.90 7.39 25.47
CA ALA A 254 18.55 6.10 25.30
C ALA A 254 18.74 5.64 23.84
N VAL A 255 18.05 6.26 22.86
CA VAL A 255 17.98 5.73 21.48
C VAL A 255 18.75 6.60 20.45
N SER A 256 19.19 7.83 20.79
CA SER A 256 19.94 8.66 19.84
C SER A 256 21.06 9.47 20.52
N SER A 257 22.30 9.27 20.08
CA SER A 257 23.46 10.10 20.43
C SER A 257 23.50 11.43 19.63
N SER A 258 22.45 11.77 18.87
CA SER A 258 22.48 12.84 17.85
C SER A 258 21.41 13.94 18.04
N GLY A 259 20.76 14.04 19.20
CA GLY A 259 19.85 15.17 19.50
C GLY A 259 18.57 15.23 18.66
N ARG A 260 18.07 14.09 18.16
CA ARG A 260 16.79 13.95 17.43
C ARG A 260 15.79 13.04 18.16
N ALA A 261 15.75 13.12 19.49
CA ALA A 261 15.02 12.16 20.33
C ALA A 261 13.49 12.16 20.09
N ASP A 262 12.90 13.29 19.68
CA ASP A 262 11.44 13.43 19.49
C ASP A 262 10.94 12.77 18.18
N LEU A 263 11.80 12.66 17.17
CA LEU A 263 11.45 11.98 15.91
C LEU A 263 11.46 10.46 16.06
N ALA A 264 12.27 9.89 16.96
CA ALA A 264 12.40 8.44 17.12
C ALA A 264 11.08 7.79 17.56
N VAL A 265 10.32 8.45 18.44
CA VAL A 265 9.01 7.99 18.94
C VAL A 265 8.00 7.89 17.79
N VAL A 266 7.95 8.90 16.93
CA VAL A 266 7.03 8.93 15.79
C VAL A 266 7.51 8.00 14.66
N GLU A 267 8.82 7.92 14.42
CA GLU A 267 9.41 7.02 13.41
C GLU A 267 9.16 5.55 13.75
N HIS A 268 9.17 5.18 15.03
CA HIS A 268 8.83 3.83 15.51
C HIS A 268 7.41 3.40 15.12
N GLY A 269 6.44 4.30 15.30
CA GLY A 269 5.05 4.07 14.92
C GLY A 269 4.72 4.34 13.45
N ALA A 270 5.67 4.86 12.65
CA ALA A 270 5.42 5.39 11.30
C ALA A 270 4.67 4.41 10.39
N ARG A 271 5.01 3.12 10.48
CA ARG A 271 4.37 2.08 9.66
C ARG A 271 2.91 1.86 10.04
N ARG A 272 2.61 1.80 11.34
CA ARG A 272 1.24 1.67 11.84
C ARG A 272 0.43 2.90 11.46
N PHE A 273 1.00 4.09 11.65
CA PHE A 273 0.41 5.36 11.23
C PHE A 273 0.03 5.38 9.74
N ALA A 274 0.99 5.08 8.85
CA ALA A 274 0.73 5.11 7.41
C ALA A 274 -0.30 4.04 6.97
N MET A 275 -0.28 2.86 7.61
CA MET A 275 -1.28 1.82 7.35
C MET A 275 -2.67 2.20 7.86
N THR A 276 -2.80 2.81 9.04
CA THR A 276 -4.06 3.33 9.56
C THR A 276 -4.66 4.36 8.59
N LEU A 277 -3.87 5.35 8.15
CA LEU A 277 -4.34 6.35 7.17
C LEU A 277 -4.82 5.72 5.86
N GLY A 278 -4.10 4.71 5.36
CA GLY A 278 -4.47 4.02 4.14
C GLY A 278 -5.72 3.16 4.28
N ARG A 279 -5.85 2.41 5.38
CA ARG A 279 -7.05 1.59 5.68
C ARG A 279 -8.28 2.46 5.92
N SER A 280 -8.15 3.58 6.61
CA SER A 280 -9.25 4.53 6.79
C SER A 280 -9.76 5.08 5.45
N LEU A 281 -8.85 5.50 4.55
CA LEU A 281 -9.27 5.97 3.23
C LEU A 281 -9.86 4.84 2.37
N GLN A 282 -9.31 3.62 2.43
CA GLN A 282 -9.91 2.45 1.78
C GLN A 282 -11.35 2.22 2.24
N ALA A 283 -11.60 2.25 3.55
CA ALA A 283 -12.94 2.07 4.10
C ALA A 283 -13.90 3.17 3.63
N ALA A 284 -13.48 4.43 3.67
CA ALA A 284 -14.29 5.54 3.19
C ALA A 284 -14.62 5.41 1.68
N LEU A 285 -13.65 5.07 0.84
CA LEU A 285 -13.87 4.88 -0.60
C LEU A 285 -14.72 3.65 -0.92
N LEU A 286 -14.60 2.57 -0.14
CA LEU A 286 -15.51 1.41 -0.25
C LEU A 286 -16.95 1.83 0.06
N CYS A 287 -17.18 2.70 1.05
CA CYS A 287 -18.50 3.24 1.31
C CYS A 287 -19.04 4.07 0.12
N VAL A 288 -18.20 4.88 -0.54
CA VAL A 288 -18.59 5.62 -1.75
C VAL A 288 -19.06 4.67 -2.84
N GLN A 289 -18.27 3.65 -3.16
CA GLN A 289 -18.62 2.68 -4.20
C GLN A 289 -19.89 1.89 -3.83
N ALA A 290 -19.97 1.43 -2.58
CA ALA A 290 -21.12 0.66 -2.10
C ALA A 290 -22.41 1.49 -2.12
N GLN A 291 -22.35 2.77 -1.77
CA GLN A 291 -23.50 3.67 -1.87
C GLN A 291 -23.93 3.84 -3.33
N HIS A 292 -22.96 4.05 -4.23
CA HIS A 292 -23.24 4.18 -5.65
C HIS A 292 -23.95 2.94 -6.21
N ASP A 293 -23.44 1.74 -5.90
CA ASP A 293 -24.03 0.48 -6.37
C ASP A 293 -25.43 0.24 -5.79
N LEU A 294 -25.65 0.64 -4.53
CA LEU A 294 -26.96 0.58 -3.89
C LEU A 294 -27.96 1.52 -4.56
N ASP A 295 -27.58 2.78 -4.81
CA ASP A 295 -28.44 3.80 -5.40
C ASP A 295 -28.77 3.51 -6.87
N ARG A 296 -27.78 3.03 -7.64
CA ARG A 296 -27.92 2.80 -9.08
C ARG A 296 -28.48 1.44 -9.44
N HIS A 297 -28.17 0.42 -8.65
CA HIS A 297 -28.41 -0.97 -9.01
C HIS A 297 -29.16 -1.76 -7.94
N GLY A 298 -29.38 -1.20 -6.74
CA GLY A 298 -29.96 -1.93 -5.62
C GLY A 298 -29.06 -3.07 -5.12
N ASP A 299 -27.76 -3.04 -5.43
CA ASP A 299 -26.83 -4.14 -5.13
C ASP A 299 -26.09 -3.90 -3.80
N ALA A 300 -26.51 -4.61 -2.76
CA ALA A 300 -25.92 -4.52 -1.42
C ALA A 300 -24.60 -5.31 -1.26
N ARG A 301 -24.03 -5.92 -2.32
CA ARG A 301 -22.74 -6.61 -2.22
C ARG A 301 -21.61 -5.67 -1.79
N GLY A 302 -21.62 -4.42 -2.25
CA GLY A 302 -20.66 -3.40 -1.81
C GLY A 302 -20.74 -3.13 -0.29
N VAL A 303 -21.95 -3.13 0.28
CA VAL A 303 -22.15 -2.98 1.74
C VAL A 303 -21.51 -4.13 2.50
N ALA A 304 -21.65 -5.37 1.99
CA ALA A 304 -21.01 -6.53 2.60
C ALA A 304 -19.47 -6.47 2.52
N VAL A 305 -18.92 -5.94 1.42
CA VAL A 305 -17.48 -5.70 1.25
C VAL A 305 -16.98 -4.68 2.27
N ALA A 306 -17.61 -3.50 2.35
CA ALA A 306 -17.24 -2.44 3.27
C ALA A 306 -17.29 -2.90 4.73
N ARG A 307 -18.38 -3.59 5.13
CA ARG A 307 -18.54 -4.13 6.49
C ARG A 307 -17.45 -5.13 6.84
N ARG A 308 -17.12 -6.03 5.91
CA ARG A 308 -16.09 -7.04 6.13
C ARG A 308 -14.70 -6.42 6.23
N PHE A 309 -14.41 -5.39 5.42
CA PHE A 309 -13.15 -4.65 5.50
C PHE A 309 -12.98 -3.96 6.85
N ALA A 310 -14.03 -3.26 7.33
CA ALA A 310 -14.01 -2.57 8.62
C ALA A 310 -13.79 -3.55 9.80
N ALA A 311 -14.40 -4.74 9.73
CA ALA A 311 -14.26 -5.77 10.76
C ALA A 311 -12.82 -6.34 10.90
N GLU A 312 -11.93 -6.09 9.93
CA GLU A 312 -10.50 -6.44 10.04
C GLU A 312 -9.69 -5.39 10.83
N GLY A 313 -10.32 -4.32 11.32
CA GLY A 313 -9.70 -3.23 12.04
C GLY A 313 -9.11 -2.17 11.10
N LEU A 314 -9.50 -0.91 11.27
CA LEU A 314 -8.95 0.21 10.49
C LEU A 314 -7.76 0.86 11.19
N ASP A 315 -7.83 0.91 12.52
CA ASP A 315 -6.84 1.52 13.38
C ASP A 315 -5.83 0.49 13.89
N LEU A 316 -4.56 0.71 13.55
CA LEU A 316 -3.44 -0.15 13.92
C LEU A 316 -2.49 0.54 14.92
N LEU A 317 -2.86 1.70 15.43
CA LEU A 317 -2.01 2.49 16.31
C LEU A 317 -2.04 1.94 17.74
N GLU A 318 -0.88 1.99 18.37
CA GLU A 318 -0.69 1.86 19.82
C GLU A 318 -0.21 3.21 20.36
N GLU A 319 -0.06 3.33 21.68
CA GLU A 319 0.50 4.54 22.29
C GLU A 319 1.86 4.93 21.65
N PRO A 320 2.14 6.22 21.41
CA PRO A 320 3.40 6.65 20.85
C PRO A 320 4.60 6.11 21.64
N GLY A 321 5.54 5.45 20.95
CA GLY A 321 6.73 4.87 21.57
C GLY A 321 6.49 3.61 22.40
N ALA A 322 5.26 3.05 22.40
CA ALA A 322 4.98 1.76 23.03
C ALA A 322 5.95 0.70 22.51
N LEU A 323 6.62 -0.01 23.44
CA LEU A 323 7.61 -1.05 23.17
C LEU A 323 8.86 -0.59 22.42
N LEU A 324 9.14 0.71 22.33
CA LEU A 324 10.30 1.21 21.57
C LEU A 324 11.64 0.70 22.13
N VAL A 325 11.79 0.61 23.45
CA VAL A 325 13.02 0.10 24.08
C VAL A 325 13.15 -1.40 23.86
N GLU A 326 12.05 -2.13 24.01
CA GLU A 326 11.96 -3.57 23.80
C GLU A 326 12.28 -3.94 22.34
N ASP A 327 11.71 -3.22 21.38
CA ASP A 327 11.99 -3.42 19.95
C ASP A 327 13.46 -3.12 19.62
N ALA A 328 14.04 -2.08 20.21
CA ALA A 328 15.47 -1.78 20.03
C ALA A 328 16.35 -2.91 20.57
N ALA A 329 16.01 -3.47 21.73
CA ALA A 329 16.73 -4.57 22.33
C ALA A 329 16.61 -5.86 21.51
N LEU A 330 15.39 -6.21 21.07
CA LEU A 330 15.15 -7.39 20.23
C LEU A 330 15.83 -7.27 18.86
N ALA A 331 15.82 -6.07 18.25
CA ALA A 331 16.51 -5.85 16.99
C ALA A 331 18.04 -5.88 17.12
N GLY A 332 18.56 -5.45 18.26
CA GLY A 332 19.99 -5.46 18.59
C GLY A 332 20.50 -6.78 19.16
N ASP A 333 19.62 -7.76 19.43
CA ASP A 333 19.92 -8.98 20.19
C ASP A 333 20.59 -8.68 21.54
N THR A 334 20.11 -7.64 22.24
CA THR A 334 20.65 -7.21 23.54
C THR A 334 19.70 -7.58 24.68
N PRO A 335 20.21 -7.92 25.89
CA PRO A 335 19.38 -8.16 27.05
C PRO A 335 18.49 -6.96 27.42
N LEU A 336 17.30 -7.23 27.95
CA LEU A 336 16.46 -6.26 28.64
C LEU A 336 16.66 -6.41 30.15
N ASP A 337 16.88 -5.30 30.84
CA ASP A 337 16.84 -5.29 32.30
C ASP A 337 15.38 -5.53 32.76
N ALA A 338 15.24 -6.35 33.81
CA ALA A 338 13.94 -6.79 34.34
C ALA A 338 13.23 -5.72 35.19
#